data_AF-A0A0A8XSF3-F1
#
_entry.id   AF-A0A0A8XSF3-F1
#
_cell.length_a   1.000
_cell.length_b   1.000
_cell.length_c   1.000
_cell.angle_alpha   90.00
_cell.angle_beta   90.00
_cell.angle_gamma   90.00
#
_symmetry.space_group_name_H-M   'P 1'
#
loop_
_entity.id
_entity.type
_entity.pdbx_description
1 polymer ?
#
loop_
_entity_poly.entity_id
_entity_poly.type
_entity_poly.pdbx_seq_one_letter_code
_entity_poly.pdbx_strand_id
1 'polypeptide(L)' 'MLDKAFYEEEVRRLCLSFEQQFHYAVFFAYIRLREQEIRNLMWISECVAQNQKARVHDSVVFIF' A
#
# COMPACT_ATOMS: atom_id res chain seq x y z
N MET A 1 7.64 -10.41 -7.18
CA MET A 1 8.44 -10.66 -5.95
C MET A 1 9.24 -9.42 -5.56
N LEU A 2 10.00 -8.80 -6.46
CA LEU A 2 10.77 -7.59 -6.14
C LEU A 2 9.90 -6.34 -5.92
N ASP A 3 8.96 -6.05 -6.82
CA ASP A 3 8.08 -4.86 -6.68
C ASP A 3 7.25 -4.88 -5.40
N LYS A 4 6.70 -6.05 -5.04
CA LYS A 4 5.96 -6.22 -3.78
C LYS A 4 6.83 -5.87 -2.57
N ALA A 5 8.07 -6.34 -2.54
CA ALA A 5 9.00 -6.03 -1.46
C ALA A 5 9.32 -4.53 -1.38
N PHE A 6 9.43 -3.84 -2.53
CA PHE A 6 9.59 -2.38 -2.54
C PHE A 6 8.36 -1.65 -2.00
N TYR A 7 7.15 -2.08 -2.36
CA TYR A 7 5.92 -1.48 -1.82
C TYR A 7 5.77 -1.73 -0.32
N GLU A 8 6.09 -2.95 0.16
CA GLU A 8 6.08 -3.27 1.59
C GLU A 8 7.07 -2.39 2.37
N GLU A 9 8.29 -2.22 1.87
CA GLU A 9 9.31 -1.38 2.49
C GLU A 9 8.95 0.12 2.42
N GLU A 10 8.36 0.57 1.31
CA GLU A 10 7.84 1.93 1.17
C GLU A 10 6.75 2.20 2.21
N VAL A 11 5.71 1.36 2.28
CA VAL A 11 4.63 1.48 3.27
C VAL A 11 5.20 1.51 4.68
N ARG A 12 6.13 0.60 5.01
CA ARG A 12 6.78 0.57 6.32
C ARG A 12 7.45 1.90 6.67
N ARG A 13 8.22 2.49 5.76
CA ARG A 13 8.90 3.78 5.99
C ARG A 13 7.95 4.95 6.09
N LEU A 14 6.90 4.97 5.28
CA LEU A 14 5.89 6.02 5.32
C LEU A 14 5.10 5.97 6.63
N CYS A 15 4.75 4.77 7.12
CA CYS A 15 4.11 4.60 8.42
C CYS A 15 5.02 5.10 9.57
N LEU A 16 6.32 4.78 9.54
CA LEU A 16 7.28 5.30 10.53
C LEU A 16 7.37 6.83 10.56
N SER A 17 7.07 7.51 9.45
CA SER A 17 7.08 8.98 9.44
C SER A 17 6.02 9.58 10.36
N PHE A 18 4.96 8.84 10.71
CA PHE A 18 3.93 9.30 11.65
C PHE A 18 4.33 9.12 13.13
N GLU A 19 5.45 8.48 13.43
CA GLU A 19 5.97 8.36 14.81
C GLU A 19 6.68 9.63 15.29
N GLN A 20 7.04 10.52 14.37
CA GLN A 20 7.67 11.81 14.66
C GLN A 20 6.62 12.94 14.61
N GLN A 21 6.93 14.08 15.25
CA GLN A 21 6.03 15.24 15.34
C GLN A 21 6.66 16.50 14.74
N PHE A 22 5.82 17.45 14.32
CA PHE A 22 6.23 18.78 13.83
C PHE A 22 7.15 18.78 12.59
N HIS A 23 6.93 17.88 11.63
CA HIS A 23 7.63 17.87 10.34
C HIS A 23 6.65 17.68 9.17
N TYR A 24 7.04 18.15 7.98
CA TYR A 24 6.17 18.11 6.80
C TYR A 24 6.14 16.75 6.08
N ALA A 25 7.00 15.80 6.44
CA ALA A 25 7.04 14.49 5.79
C ALA A 25 5.72 13.70 5.93
N VAL A 26 4.91 13.96 6.97
CA VAL A 26 3.60 13.32 7.17
C VAL A 26 2.62 13.58 6.02
N PHE A 27 2.71 14.74 5.37
CA PHE A 27 1.84 15.07 4.23
C PHE A 27 2.19 14.22 3.01
N PHE A 28 3.48 14.05 2.74
CA PHE A 28 3.96 13.15 1.68
C PHE A 28 3.58 11.70 1.98
N ALA A 29 3.80 11.25 3.21
CA ALA A 29 3.47 9.90 3.63
C ALA A 29 1.97 9.60 3.51
N TYR A 30 1.10 10.54 3.91
CA TYR A 30 -0.33 10.41 3.77
C TYR A 30 -0.76 10.17 2.31
N ILE A 31 -0.27 11.00 1.38
CA ILE A 31 -0.62 10.89 -0.04
C ILE A 31 -0.15 9.55 -0.60
N ARG A 32 1.10 9.15 -0.33
CA ARG A 32 1.68 7.89 -0.82
C ARG A 32 0.96 6.66 -0.27
N LEU A 33 0.58 6.67 1.02
CA LEU A 33 -0.19 5.58 1.61
C LEU A 33 -1.60 5.48 1.00
N ARG A 34 -2.25 6.61 0.69
CA ARG A 34 -3.53 6.60 -0.04
C ARG A 34 -3.41 6.07 -1.46
N GLU A 35 -2.33 6.38 -2.18
CA GLU A 35 -2.07 5.76 -3.48
C GLU A 35 -1.94 4.23 -3.38
N GLN A 36 -1.26 3.73 -2.34
CA GLN A 36 -1.14 2.28 -2.12
C GLN A 36 -2.49 1.64 -1.78
N GLU A 37 -3.34 2.29 -1.00
CA GLU A 37 -4.70 1.81 -0.73
C GLU A 37 -5.54 1.71 -2.00
N ILE A 38 -5.48 2.73 -2.87
CA ILE A 38 -6.14 2.70 -4.18
C ILE A 38 -5.62 1.53 -5.02
N ARG A 39 -4.30 1.29 -5.06
CA ARG A 39 -3.72 0.13 -5.75
C ARG A 39 -4.24 -1.19 -5.18
N ASN A 40 -4.33 -1.33 -3.87
CA ASN A 40 -4.90 -2.53 -3.24
C ASN A 40 -6.37 -2.74 -3.65
N LEU A 41 -7.18 -1.68 -3.64
CA LEU A 41 -8.59 -1.75 -4.06
C LEU A 41 -8.74 -2.12 -5.54
N MET A 42 -7.90 -1.56 -6.42
CA MET A 42 -7.89 -1.92 -7.83
C MET A 42 -7.51 -3.38 -8.04
N TRP A 43 -6.48 -3.88 -7.36
CA TRP A 43 -6.10 -5.30 -7.47
C TRP A 43 -7.24 -6.24 -7.03
N ILE A 44 -7.89 -5.91 -5.91
CA ILE A 44 -9.03 -6.68 -5.41
C ILE A 44 -10.18 -6.64 -6.43
N SER A 45 -10.50 -5.48 -6.98
CA SER A 45 -11.60 -5.34 -7.95
C SER A 45 -11.32 -6.10 -9.25
N GLU A 46 -10.08 -6.08 -9.75
CA GLU A 46 -9.62 -6.86 -10.89
C GLU A 46 -9.74 -8.37 -10.64
N CYS A 47 -9.29 -8.84 -9.48
CA CYS A 47 -9.41 -10.25 -9.09
C CYS A 47 -10.88 -10.71 -9.05
N VAL A 48 -11.79 -9.86 -8.57
CA VAL A 48 -13.24 -10.15 -8.57
C VAL A 48 -13.80 -10.17 -9.99
N ALA A 49 -13.49 -9.15 -10.80
CA ALA A 49 -13.97 -9.03 -12.18
C ALA A 49 -13.52 -10.20 -13.07
N GLN A 50 -12.32 -10.74 -12.83
CA GLN A 50 -11.75 -11.87 -13.56
C GLN A 50 -12.06 -13.24 -12.93
N ASN A 51 -12.86 -13.28 -11.85
CA ASN A 51 -13.15 -14.48 -11.07
C ASN A 51 -11.89 -15.23 -10.56
N GLN A 52 -10.80 -14.49 -10.27
CA GLN A 52 -9.52 -15.00 -9.75
C GLN A 52 -9.37 -14.74 -8.24
N LYS A 53 -10.42 -14.99 -7.46
CA LYS A 53 -10.48 -14.62 -6.02
C LYS A 53 -9.37 -15.24 -5.16
N ALA A 54 -8.82 -16.38 -5.56
CA ALA A 54 -7.71 -17.02 -4.86
C ALA A 54 -6.40 -16.20 -4.88
N ARG A 55 -6.27 -15.25 -5.83
CA ARG A 55 -5.05 -14.45 -6.06
C ARG A 55 -5.06 -13.08 -5.38
N VAL A 56 -6.10 -12.78 -4.61
CA VAL A 56 -6.22 -11.47 -3.94
C VAL A 56 -4.98 -11.17 -3.09
N HIS A 57 -4.40 -12.18 -2.43
CA HIS A 57 -3.23 -12.00 -1.57
C HIS A 57 -1.90 -11.82 -2.31
N ASP A 58 -1.86 -12.04 -3.63
CA ASP A 58 -0.62 -11.98 -4.41
C ASP A 58 0.01 -10.58 -4.34
N SER A 59 -0.80 -9.53 -4.51
CA SER A 59 -0.31 -8.15 -4.67
C SER A 59 -0.76 -7.16 -3.59
N VAL A 60 -1.69 -7.54 -2.70
CA VAL A 60 -2.11 -6.65 -1.60
C VAL A 60 -0.95 -6.42 -0.62
N VAL A 61 -0.73 -5.15 -0.26
CA VAL A 61 0.24 -4.72 0.75
C VAL A 61 -0.51 -4.09 1.93
N PHE A 62 -0.31 -4.63 3.14
CA PHE A 62 -1.01 -4.14 4.33
C PHE A 62 -0.43 -2.79 4.80
N ILE A 63 -1.32 -1.86 5.14
CA ILE A 63 -0.98 -0.50 5.59
C ILE A 63 -1.19 -0.35 7.12
N PHE A 64 -1.91 -1.29 7.75
CA PHE A 64 -2.18 -1.38 9.19
C PHE A 64 -2.23 -2.84 9.64
#